data_AF-N9AMG6-F1
#
_entry.id   AF-N9AMG6-F1
#
_cell.length_a   1.000
_cell.length_b   1.000
_cell.length_c   1.000
_cell.angle_alpha   90.00
_cell.angle_beta   90.00
_cell.angle_gamma   90.00
#
_symmetry.space_group_name_H-M   'P 1'
#
loop_
_entity.id
_entity.type
_entity.pdbx_description
1 polymer ?
#
loop_
_entity_poly.entity_id
_entity_poly.type
_entity_poly.pdbx_seq_one_letter_code
_entity_poly.pdbx_strand_id
1 'polypeptide(L)'
;MKLKDAFDYILDKNNALRDFNAYMIGVAYDGDDSFLFVNLTIDDEVIEKNTLYYHTHVTSGKIRSSEGVEDFYCAETIEELIVQLPLIASDLSYHVYKLKEDVLELSSEYALKALFPRLPNPDFHDLDDFKVEAIKLVSALNH
;
A
#
# COMPACT_ATOMS: atom_id res chain seq x y z
N MET A 1 9.89 5.32 4.13
CA MET A 1 9.71 5.45 5.60
C MET A 1 9.46 4.07 6.17
N LYS A 2 9.84 3.79 7.42
CA LYS A 2 9.41 2.56 8.07
C LYS A 2 8.00 2.72 8.65
N LEU A 3 7.36 1.61 9.00
CA LEU A 3 5.93 1.57 9.35
C LEU A 3 5.52 2.60 10.42
N LYS A 4 6.25 2.68 11.54
CA LYS A 4 5.96 3.65 12.60
C LYS A 4 6.16 5.09 12.14
N ASP A 5 7.29 5.39 11.48
CA ASP A 5 7.55 6.72 10.92
C ASP A 5 6.49 7.13 9.88
N ALA A 6 5.94 6.16 9.15
CA ALA A 6 4.90 6.41 8.16
C ALA A 6 3.57 6.80 8.83
N PHE A 7 3.19 6.14 9.93
CA PHE A 7 2.04 6.56 10.73
C PHE A 7 2.25 7.93 11.39
N ASP A 8 3.43 8.18 11.96
CA ASP A 8 3.77 9.49 12.52
C ASP A 8 3.69 10.59 11.44
N TYR A 9 4.13 10.30 10.22
CA TYR A 9 4.00 11.20 9.08
C TYR A 9 2.54 11.46 8.69
N ILE A 10 1.71 10.41 8.64
CA ILE A 10 0.27 10.56 8.35
C ILE A 10 -0.37 11.42 9.43
N LEU A 11 -0.09 11.17 10.71
CA LEU A 11 -0.65 11.94 11.82
C LEU A 11 -0.34 13.44 11.70
N ASP A 12 0.90 13.80 11.33
CA ASP A 12 1.31 15.19 11.14
C ASP A 12 0.76 15.82 9.83
N LYS A 13 0.52 15.02 8.79
CA LYS A 13 0.21 15.48 7.43
C LYS A 13 -1.16 15.08 6.88
N ASN A 14 -2.05 14.53 7.70
CA ASN A 14 -3.28 13.88 7.22
C ASN A 14 -4.14 14.78 6.33
N ASN A 15 -4.41 16.01 6.79
CA ASN A 15 -5.19 16.99 6.02
C ASN A 15 -4.55 17.28 4.65
N ALA A 16 -3.23 17.45 4.61
CA ALA A 16 -2.53 17.68 3.35
C ALA A 16 -2.57 16.44 2.43
N LEU A 17 -2.43 15.24 2.99
CA LEU A 17 -2.53 14.00 2.22
C LEU A 17 -3.92 13.84 1.58
N ARG A 18 -4.99 14.10 2.36
CA ARG A 18 -6.38 14.11 1.87
C ARG A 18 -6.59 15.14 0.77
N ASP A 19 -6.15 16.38 0.97
CA ASP A 19 -6.30 17.46 -0.01
C ASP A 19 -5.59 17.16 -1.35
N PHE A 20 -4.50 16.40 -1.32
CA PHE A 20 -3.72 16.04 -2.51
C PHE A 20 -4.07 14.67 -3.11
N ASN A 21 -5.09 13.98 -2.59
CA ASN A 21 -5.40 12.60 -2.94
C ASN A 21 -4.15 11.70 -2.90
N ALA A 22 -3.40 11.82 -1.81
CA ALA A 22 -2.13 11.16 -1.61
C ALA A 22 -2.25 10.04 -0.58
N TYR A 23 -1.62 8.90 -0.89
CA TYR A 23 -1.74 7.66 -0.14
C TYR A 23 -0.37 7.24 0.40
N MET A 24 -0.34 6.65 1.59
CA MET A 24 0.87 6.09 2.18
C MET A 24 0.90 4.58 1.96
N ILE A 25 1.69 4.13 1.00
CA ILE A 25 1.66 2.73 0.56
C ILE A 25 3.03 2.09 0.68
N GLY A 26 3.06 0.89 1.27
CA GLY A 26 4.17 -0.07 1.17
C GLY A 26 3.81 -1.16 0.16
N VAL A 27 4.81 -1.66 -0.57
CA VAL A 27 4.61 -2.73 -1.58
C VAL A 27 5.65 -3.80 -1.38
N ALA A 28 5.26 -5.06 -1.47
CA ALA A 28 6.16 -6.22 -1.44
C ALA A 28 5.82 -7.21 -2.56
N TYR A 29 6.82 -8.03 -2.90
CA TYR A 29 6.64 -9.26 -3.66
C TYR A 29 6.81 -10.42 -2.69
N ASP A 30 5.80 -11.27 -2.54
CA ASP A 30 5.75 -12.32 -1.50
C ASP A 30 6.43 -13.63 -1.92
N GLY A 31 6.93 -13.72 -3.17
CA GLY A 31 7.62 -14.90 -3.70
C GLY A 31 6.70 -15.99 -4.24
N ASP A 32 5.40 -15.98 -3.89
CA ASP A 32 4.37 -16.92 -4.38
C ASP A 32 3.66 -16.38 -5.63
N ASP A 33 4.40 -15.60 -6.40
CA ASP A 33 3.91 -14.86 -7.56
C ASP A 33 2.84 -13.80 -7.25
N SER A 34 2.84 -13.29 -6.02
CA SER A 34 1.88 -12.31 -5.57
C SER A 34 2.57 -11.03 -5.08
N PHE A 35 1.87 -9.93 -5.31
CA PHE A 35 2.26 -8.61 -4.85
C PHE A 35 1.34 -8.21 -3.71
N LEU A 36 1.94 -7.76 -2.62
CA LEU A 36 1.25 -7.24 -1.45
C LEU A 36 1.31 -5.72 -1.46
N PHE A 37 0.19 -5.07 -1.22
CA PHE A 37 0.06 -3.63 -1.05
C PHE A 37 -0.48 -3.36 0.34
N VAL A 38 0.16 -2.46 1.07
CA VAL A 38 -0.21 -2.08 2.42
C VAL A 38 -0.43 -0.57 2.43
N ASN A 39 -1.69 -0.16 2.45
CA ASN A 39 -2.07 1.25 2.56
C ASN A 39 -2.36 1.62 4.00
N LEU A 40 -1.73 2.69 4.47
CA LEU A 40 -1.86 3.20 5.83
C LEU A 40 -2.76 4.45 5.80
N THR A 41 -3.76 4.48 6.67
CA THR A 41 -4.64 5.63 6.84
C THR A 41 -4.93 5.86 8.32
N ILE A 42 -5.46 7.04 8.66
CA ILE A 42 -6.03 7.31 9.98
C ILE A 42 -7.45 7.83 9.78
N ASP A 43 -8.34 7.48 10.69
CA ASP A 43 -9.66 8.09 10.78
C ASP A 43 -9.58 9.19 11.83
N ASP A 44 -9.62 10.44 11.35
CA ASP A 44 -9.67 11.65 12.15
C ASP A 44 -11.03 12.36 12.01
N GLU A 45 -12.05 11.71 11.44
CA GLU A 45 -13.40 12.25 11.45
C GLU A 45 -13.88 12.35 12.89
N VAL A 46 -13.88 13.58 13.40
CA VAL A 46 -14.42 13.93 14.71
C VAL A 46 -15.86 13.41 14.79
N ILE A 47 -16.22 12.74 15.91
CA ILE A 47 -17.58 12.30 16.38
C ILE A 47 -17.74 10.76 16.28
N GLU A 48 -17.32 9.95 17.26
CA GLU A 48 -17.75 9.91 18.67
C GLU A 48 -16.55 9.60 19.59
N LYS A 49 -16.41 10.34 20.70
CA LYS A 49 -15.43 10.11 21.81
C LYS A 49 -13.99 10.60 21.69
N ASN A 50 -13.61 11.35 20.66
CA ASN A 50 -12.26 11.97 20.58
C ASN A 50 -11.13 10.94 20.45
N THR A 51 -11.44 9.74 19.94
CA THR A 51 -10.50 8.63 19.76
C THR A 51 -10.01 8.59 18.31
N LEU A 52 -8.69 8.58 18.13
CA LEU A 52 -8.04 8.40 16.84
C LEU A 52 -7.90 6.90 16.54
N TYR A 53 -8.24 6.48 15.33
CA TYR A 53 -8.01 5.10 14.89
C TYR A 53 -6.99 5.05 13.75
N TYR A 54 -6.05 4.12 13.87
CA TYR A 54 -5.10 3.78 12.84
C TYR A 54 -5.67 2.63 12.02
N HIS A 55 -5.66 2.80 10.71
CA HIS A 55 -6.19 1.82 9.76
C HIS A 55 -5.08 1.32 8.85
N THR A 56 -5.20 0.06 8.48
CA THR A 56 -4.38 -0.51 7.42
C THR A 56 -5.25 -1.37 6.52
N HIS A 57 -5.19 -1.07 5.24
CA HIS A 57 -5.80 -1.86 4.20
C HIS A 57 -4.69 -2.66 3.49
N VAL A 58 -4.78 -3.99 3.57
CA VAL A 58 -3.83 -4.91 2.95
C VAL A 58 -4.53 -5.60 1.79
N THR A 59 -3.99 -5.44 0.59
CA THR A 59 -4.41 -6.21 -0.59
C THR A 59 -3.26 -7.05 -1.11
N SER A 60 -3.56 -8.24 -1.63
CA SER A 60 -2.60 -9.05 -2.35
C SER A 60 -3.20 -9.67 -3.59
N GLY A 61 -2.39 -9.88 -4.62
CA GLY A 61 -2.84 -10.45 -5.87
C GLY A 61 -1.71 -10.83 -6.80
N LYS A 62 -2.02 -11.72 -7.74
CA LYS A 62 -1.10 -12.13 -8.81
C LYS A 62 -1.39 -11.33 -10.06
N ILE A 63 -0.34 -11.06 -10.84
CA ILE A 63 -0.52 -10.52 -12.20
C ILE A 63 -1.33 -11.51 -13.03
N ARG A 64 -2.26 -11.02 -13.88
CA ARG A 64 -3.24 -11.83 -14.66
C ARG A 64 -4.29 -12.55 -13.81
N SER A 65 -4.39 -12.27 -12.51
CA SER A 65 -5.41 -12.85 -11.64
C SER A 65 -6.47 -11.82 -11.28
N SER A 66 -7.74 -12.22 -11.40
CA SER A 66 -8.85 -11.49 -10.78
C SER A 66 -9.04 -11.87 -9.31
N GLU A 67 -8.34 -12.90 -8.84
CA GLU A 67 -8.36 -13.35 -7.45
C GLU A 67 -7.26 -12.64 -6.65
N GLY A 68 -7.61 -12.23 -5.44
CA GLY A 68 -6.74 -11.59 -4.48
C GLY A 68 -7.28 -11.76 -3.06
N VAL A 69 -6.48 -11.37 -2.07
CA VAL A 69 -6.88 -11.33 -0.66
C VAL A 69 -6.93 -9.88 -0.23
N GLU A 70 -7.98 -9.53 0.52
CA GLU A 70 -8.21 -8.21 1.06
C GLU A 70 -8.47 -8.33 2.57
N ASP A 71 -7.70 -7.61 3.37
CA ASP A 71 -7.81 -7.58 4.82
C ASP A 71 -7.77 -6.13 5.32
N PHE A 72 -8.60 -5.85 6.33
CA PHE A 72 -8.69 -4.55 7.00
C PHE A 72 -8.35 -4.67 8.47
N TYR A 73 -7.41 -3.86 8.93
CA TYR A 73 -6.97 -3.81 10.31
C TYR A 73 -7.22 -2.43 10.90
N CYS A 74 -7.59 -2.38 12.18
CA CYS A 74 -7.88 -1.16 12.91
C CYS A 74 -7.44 -1.28 14.37
N ALA A 75 -6.84 -0.24 14.92
CA ALA A 75 -6.54 -0.14 16.35
C ALA A 75 -6.45 1.32 16.82
N GLU A 76 -6.56 1.54 18.14
CA GLU A 76 -6.42 2.86 18.76
C GLU A 76 -4.93 3.27 18.90
N THR A 77 -4.01 2.30 18.87
CA THR A 77 -2.56 2.55 18.94
C THR A 77 -1.81 1.87 17.80
N ILE A 78 -0.67 2.46 17.40
CA ILE A 78 0.21 1.90 16.37
C ILE A 78 0.74 0.53 16.82
N GLU A 79 1.09 0.39 18.10
CA GLU A 79 1.61 -0.85 18.68
C GLU A 79 0.61 -2.01 18.59
N GLU A 80 -0.68 -1.76 18.89
CA GLU A 80 -1.73 -2.77 18.75
C GLU A 80 -2.00 -3.12 17.29
N LEU A 81 -1.92 -2.14 16.38
CA LEU A 81 -2.12 -2.39 14.97
C LEU A 81 -1.01 -3.28 14.40
N ILE A 82 0.26 -2.98 14.70
CA ILE A 82 1.43 -3.72 14.22
C ILE A 82 1.35 -5.21 14.56
N VAL A 83 0.85 -5.57 15.74
CA VAL A 83 0.71 -6.97 16.16
C VAL A 83 -0.30 -7.75 15.32
N GLN A 84 -1.27 -7.06 14.70
CA GLN A 84 -2.29 -7.67 13.84
C GLN A 84 -1.82 -7.81 12.38
N LEU A 85 -0.86 -6.99 11.95
CA LEU A 85 -0.43 -6.95 10.56
C LEU A 85 0.38 -8.19 10.16
N PRO A 86 0.33 -8.58 8.87
CA PRO A 86 1.25 -9.56 8.32
C PRO A 86 2.71 -9.15 8.60
N LEU A 87 3.56 -10.11 9.00
CA LEU A 87 4.96 -9.84 9.38
C LEU A 87 5.71 -9.00 8.35
N ILE A 88 5.48 -9.28 7.06
CA ILE A 88 6.11 -8.57 5.93
C ILE A 88 5.81 -7.07 5.92
N ALA A 89 4.67 -6.61 6.46
CA ALA A 89 4.31 -5.20 6.52
C ALA A 89 5.31 -4.38 7.34
N SER A 90 5.87 -4.97 8.41
CA SER A 90 6.85 -4.28 9.26
C SER A 90 8.18 -4.01 8.57
N ASP A 91 8.52 -4.81 7.55
CA ASP A 91 9.80 -4.72 6.84
C ASP A 91 9.74 -3.74 5.65
N LEU A 92 8.54 -3.35 5.22
CA LEU A 92 8.35 -2.51 4.03
C LEU A 92 8.94 -1.11 4.18
N SER A 93 9.29 -0.56 3.03
CA SER A 93 9.46 0.88 2.85
C SER A 93 8.13 1.49 2.37
N TYR A 94 7.60 2.39 3.18
CA TYR A 94 6.38 3.15 2.89
C TYR A 94 6.70 4.47 2.21
N HIS A 95 5.91 4.80 1.19
CA HIS A 95 6.08 6.01 0.38
C HIS A 95 4.74 6.72 0.17
N VAL A 96 4.81 8.04 0.03
CA VAL A 96 3.65 8.86 -0.35
C VAL A 96 3.50 8.84 -1.86
N TYR A 97 2.35 8.39 -2.34
CA TYR A 97 1.98 8.39 -3.75
C TYR A 97 0.82 9.34 -4.00
N LYS A 98 0.94 10.21 -5.00
CA LYS A 98 -0.16 11.02 -5.50
C LYS A 98 -0.85 10.25 -6.61
N LEU A 99 -2.04 9.74 -6.35
CA LEU A 99 -2.72 8.80 -7.22
C LEU A 99 -3.99 9.44 -7.79
N LYS A 100 -4.30 9.09 -9.04
CA LYS A 100 -5.52 9.57 -9.71
C LYS A 100 -6.74 8.70 -9.41
N GLU A 101 -6.49 7.46 -9.03
CA GLU A 101 -7.47 6.39 -8.82
C GLU A 101 -7.06 5.64 -7.55
N ASP A 102 -8.02 4.98 -6.90
CA ASP A 102 -7.72 4.13 -5.76
C ASP A 102 -7.06 2.84 -6.28
N VAL A 103 -5.75 2.73 -6.04
CA VAL A 103 -4.96 1.60 -6.55
C VAL A 103 -5.27 0.29 -5.86
N LEU A 104 -5.99 0.31 -4.74
CA LEU A 104 -6.34 -0.90 -4.00
C LEU A 104 -7.53 -1.64 -4.63
N GLU A 105 -8.33 -0.96 -5.45
CA GLU A 105 -9.42 -1.58 -6.23
C GLU A 105 -8.95 -2.12 -7.58
N LEU A 106 -7.69 -1.90 -7.95
CA LEU A 106 -7.11 -2.32 -9.22
C LEU A 106 -6.51 -3.73 -9.12
N SER A 107 -6.49 -4.45 -10.23
CA SER A 107 -5.64 -5.64 -10.33
C SER A 107 -4.16 -5.27 -10.19
N SER A 108 -3.34 -6.24 -9.78
CA SER A 108 -1.94 -6.01 -9.39
C SER A 108 -1.13 -5.30 -10.48
N GLU A 109 -1.32 -5.65 -11.77
CA GLU A 109 -0.63 -4.98 -12.86
C GLU A 109 -0.94 -3.48 -12.97
N TYR A 110 -2.20 -3.07 -12.80
CA TYR A 110 -2.56 -1.65 -12.88
C TYR A 110 -2.20 -0.90 -11.60
N ALA A 111 -2.32 -1.54 -10.43
CA ALA A 111 -1.82 -0.99 -9.17
C ALA A 111 -0.31 -0.72 -9.25
N LEU A 112 0.48 -1.70 -9.71
CA LEU A 112 1.92 -1.56 -9.92
C LEU A 112 2.23 -0.46 -10.94
N LYS A 113 1.49 -0.39 -12.06
CA LYS A 113 1.67 0.67 -13.06
C LYS A 113 1.40 2.07 -12.49
N ALA A 114 0.41 2.21 -11.62
CA ALA A 114 0.10 3.48 -10.97
C ALA A 114 1.20 3.90 -9.99
N LEU A 115 1.73 2.96 -9.20
CA LEU A 115 2.79 3.21 -8.23
C LEU A 115 4.16 3.40 -8.90
N PHE A 116 4.40 2.72 -10.02
CA PHE A 116 5.64 2.80 -10.79
C PHE A 116 5.35 3.21 -12.24
N PRO A 117 5.19 4.52 -12.51
CA PRO A 117 4.83 5.02 -13.84
C PRO A 117 5.79 4.61 -14.97
N ARG A 118 7.03 4.21 -14.64
CA ARG A 118 8.01 3.70 -15.61
C ARG A 118 7.72 2.31 -16.14
N LEU A 119 6.92 1.50 -15.42
CA LEU A 119 6.52 0.18 -15.92
C LEU A 119 5.77 0.33 -17.25
N PRO A 120 5.89 -0.63 -18.18
CA PRO A 120 5.15 -0.56 -19.42
C PRO A 120 3.64 -0.66 -19.15
N ASN A 121 2.81 -0.20 -20.10
CA ASN A 121 1.36 -0.35 -19.96
C ASN A 121 1.00 -1.84 -20.08
N PRO A 122 0.33 -2.44 -19.06
CA PRO A 122 -0.03 -3.86 -19.08
C PRO A 122 -0.96 -4.25 -20.24
N ASP A 123 -1.72 -3.32 -20.82
CA ASP A 123 -2.60 -3.59 -21.98
C ASP A 123 -1.82 -3.89 -23.26
N PHE A 124 -0.59 -3.39 -23.36
CA PHE A 124 0.20 -3.38 -24.60
C PHE A 124 1.55 -4.07 -24.45
N HIS A 125 1.82 -4.69 -23.32
CA HIS A 125 3.10 -5.32 -23.02
C HIS A 125 2.93 -6.76 -22.56
N ASP A 126 3.95 -7.58 -22.82
CA ASP A 126 4.03 -8.90 -22.23
C ASP A 126 4.09 -8.80 -20.70
N LEU A 127 3.19 -9.52 -20.03
CA LEU A 127 3.04 -9.44 -18.58
C LEU A 127 4.10 -10.24 -17.81
N ASP A 128 4.78 -11.19 -18.46
CA ASP A 128 5.89 -11.91 -17.83
C ASP A 128 7.12 -11.00 -17.76
N ASP A 129 7.41 -10.25 -18.83
CA ASP A 129 8.43 -9.20 -18.82
C ASP A 129 8.08 -8.05 -17.87
N PHE A 130 6.82 -7.60 -17.86
CA PHE A 130 6.31 -6.59 -16.91
C PHE A 130 6.59 -7.03 -15.47
N LYS A 131 6.26 -8.28 -15.14
CA LYS A 131 6.44 -8.84 -13.79
C LYS A 131 7.90 -8.82 -13.37
N VAL A 132 8.82 -9.21 -14.26
CA VAL A 132 10.27 -9.18 -13.97
C VAL A 132 10.73 -7.76 -13.65
N GLU A 133 10.25 -6.76 -14.38
CA GLU A 133 10.56 -5.36 -14.07
C GLU A 133 9.94 -4.93 -12.74
N ALA A 134 8.65 -5.20 -12.52
CA ALA A 134 7.93 -4.86 -11.30
C ALA A 134 8.61 -5.42 -10.04
N ILE A 135 9.01 -6.70 -10.06
CA ILE A 135 9.76 -7.32 -8.95
C ILE A 135 11.04 -6.54 -8.67
N LYS A 136 11.82 -6.17 -9.69
CA LYS A 136 13.05 -5.38 -9.50
C LYS A 136 12.76 -4.03 -8.84
N LEU A 137 11.68 -3.36 -9.24
CA LEU A 137 11.32 -2.05 -8.67
C LEU A 137 10.88 -2.17 -7.21
N VAL A 138 10.05 -3.16 -6.90
CA VAL A 138 9.56 -3.43 -5.55
C VAL A 138 10.70 -3.87 -4.63
N SER A 139 11.59 -4.75 -5.10
CA SER A 139 12.79 -5.13 -4.33
C SER A 139 13.68 -3.92 -4.06
N ALA A 140 13.94 -3.07 -5.05
CA ALA A 140 14.74 -1.86 -4.86
C ALA A 140 14.09 -0.82 -3.93
N LEU A 141 12.78 -0.87 -3.73
CA LEU A 141 12.07 -0.02 -2.78
C LEU A 141 12.35 -0.43 -1.33
N ASN A 142 12.47 -1.73 -1.07
CA ASN A 142 12.56 -2.31 0.27
C ASN A 142 14.00 -2.62 0.74
N HIS A 143 15.00 -2.39 -0.11
CA HIS A 143 16.45 -2.55 0.18
C HIS A 143 17.13 -1.21 0.47
#